data_AF-A0A927S9P8-F1
#
_entry.id   AF-A0A927S9P8-F1
#
_cell.length_a   1.000
_cell.length_b   1.000
_cell.length_c   1.000
_cell.angle_alpha   90.00
_cell.angle_beta   90.00
_cell.angle_gamma   90.00
#
_symmetry.space_group_name_H-M   'P 1'
#
loop_
_entity.id
_entity.type
_entity.pdbx_description
1 polymer ?
#
loop_
_entity_poly.entity_id
_entity_poly.type
_entity_poly.pdbx_seq_one_letter_code
_entity_poly.pdbx_strand_id
1 'polypeptide(L)'
;MFIWMGEYEMQKKTVLVFLSVLIALVICVSTAFAENGAIRTYLTFRITTQTQSAIVDVGEDLQIEVGVDGVEPTGYQWYFEGKAIEINGNERIYNLLNAQPEDAGVYTMEAYEGDEVVLKVEVNVRVINPVVIPASGDNSLPVEVVFGAALAAIGLMACLIVKRKARAEA
;
A
#
# COMPACT_ATOMS: atom_id res chain seq x y z
N MET A 1 -52.11 -71.29 -5.09
CA MET A 1 -52.04 -69.90 -5.64
C MET A 1 -51.90 -68.83 -4.55
N PHE A 2 -52.57 -68.94 -3.39
CA PHE A 2 -52.48 -67.95 -2.30
C PHE A 2 -51.16 -67.91 -1.51
N ILE A 3 -50.41 -69.03 -1.43
CA ILE A 3 -49.15 -69.11 -0.68
C ILE A 3 -48.02 -68.33 -1.38
N TRP A 4 -47.97 -68.39 -2.72
CA TRP A 4 -46.97 -67.71 -3.54
C TRP A 4 -47.11 -66.18 -3.53
N MET A 5 -48.35 -65.69 -3.36
CA MET A 5 -48.66 -64.26 -3.27
C MET A 5 -48.22 -63.64 -1.94
N GLY A 6 -48.28 -64.40 -0.83
CA GLY A 6 -47.81 -63.95 0.48
C GLY A 6 -46.28 -63.87 0.57
N GLU A 7 -45.57 -64.79 -0.06
CA GLU A 7 -44.11 -64.79 -0.12
C GLU A 7 -43.58 -63.64 -1.00
N TYR A 8 -44.25 -63.37 -2.13
CA TYR A 8 -43.96 -62.22 -2.99
C TYR A 8 -44.17 -60.86 -2.29
N GLU A 9 -45.24 -60.72 -1.51
CA GLU A 9 -45.51 -59.50 -0.73
C GLU A 9 -44.54 -59.33 0.46
N MET A 10 -44.08 -60.42 1.07
CA MET A 10 -43.01 -60.40 2.08
C MET A 10 -41.66 -59.99 1.47
N GLN A 11 -41.31 -60.52 0.30
CA GLN A 11 -40.09 -60.15 -0.43
C GLN A 11 -40.07 -58.66 -0.80
N LYS A 12 -41.18 -58.09 -1.27
CA LYS A 12 -41.29 -56.65 -1.54
C LYS A 12 -41.07 -55.79 -0.30
N LYS A 13 -41.69 -56.15 0.82
CA LYS A 13 -41.56 -55.40 2.08
C LYS A 13 -40.13 -55.43 2.60
N THR A 14 -39.47 -56.59 2.53
CA THR A 14 -38.05 -56.73 2.88
C THR A 14 -37.18 -55.87 1.98
N VAL A 15 -37.36 -55.94 0.65
CA VAL A 15 -36.60 -55.11 -0.31
C VAL A 15 -36.81 -53.62 -0.08
N LEU A 16 -38.05 -53.17 0.19
CA LEU A 16 -38.37 -51.77 0.51
C LEU A 16 -37.68 -51.29 1.80
N VAL A 17 -37.63 -52.13 2.83
CA VAL A 17 -36.93 -51.83 4.09
C VAL A 17 -35.42 -51.78 3.87
N PHE A 18 -34.86 -52.70 3.09
CA PHE A 18 -33.44 -52.63 2.72
C PHE A 18 -33.12 -51.36 1.92
N LEU A 19 -33.97 -50.99 0.95
CA LEU A 19 -33.80 -49.77 0.15
C LEU A 19 -33.87 -48.51 1.01
N SER A 20 -34.82 -48.43 1.96
CA SER A 20 -34.95 -47.26 2.84
C SER A 20 -33.78 -47.13 3.82
N VAL A 21 -33.27 -48.25 4.34
CA VAL A 21 -32.06 -48.28 5.19
C VAL A 21 -30.82 -47.87 4.38
N LEU A 22 -30.71 -48.31 3.12
CA LEU A 22 -29.59 -47.96 2.25
C LEU A 22 -29.59 -46.47 1.88
N ILE A 23 -30.77 -45.90 1.61
CA ILE A 23 -30.94 -44.45 1.41
C ILE A 23 -30.59 -43.67 2.67
N ALA A 24 -31.05 -44.12 3.85
CA ALA A 24 -30.72 -43.47 5.12
C ALA A 24 -29.21 -43.50 5.41
N LEU A 25 -28.54 -44.62 5.13
CA LEU A 25 -27.08 -44.75 5.23
C LEU A 25 -26.36 -43.76 4.30
N VAL A 26 -26.79 -43.63 3.05
CA VAL A 26 -26.18 -42.68 2.10
C VAL A 26 -26.34 -41.23 2.57
N ILE A 27 -27.51 -40.88 3.13
CA ILE A 27 -27.75 -39.53 3.68
C ILE A 27 -26.86 -39.28 4.91
N CYS A 28 -26.79 -40.22 5.85
CA CYS A 28 -25.93 -40.10 7.04
C CYS A 28 -24.44 -40.03 6.71
N VAL A 29 -23.97 -40.77 5.69
CA VAL A 29 -22.58 -40.67 5.23
C VAL A 29 -22.31 -39.29 4.64
N SER A 30 -23.24 -38.76 3.84
CA SER A 30 -23.12 -37.42 3.24
C SER A 30 -23.07 -36.31 4.30
N THR A 31 -23.88 -36.40 5.36
CA THR A 31 -23.84 -35.44 6.48
C THR A 31 -22.56 -35.55 7.30
N ALA A 32 -22.01 -36.76 7.49
CA ALA A 32 -20.73 -36.94 8.17
C ALA A 32 -19.54 -36.34 7.39
N PHE A 33 -19.56 -36.37 6.05
CA PHE A 33 -18.58 -35.66 5.22
C PHE A 33 -18.71 -34.13 5.32
N ALA A 34 -19.92 -33.62 5.55
CA ALA A 34 -20.15 -32.20 5.78
C ALA A 34 -19.67 -31.76 7.18
N GLU A 35 -19.94 -32.56 8.23
CA GLU A 35 -19.48 -32.31 9.61
C GLU A 35 -17.95 -32.44 9.75
N ASN A 36 -17.30 -33.29 8.95
CA ASN A 36 -15.84 -33.45 8.93
C ASN A 36 -15.10 -32.38 8.09
N GLY A 37 -15.77 -31.28 7.71
CA GLY A 37 -15.10 -30.07 7.24
C GLY A 37 -14.73 -30.03 5.75
N ALA A 38 -15.51 -30.69 4.87
CA ALA A 38 -15.21 -30.76 3.44
C ALA A 38 -15.74 -29.58 2.57
N ILE A 39 -16.11 -28.45 3.16
CA ILE A 39 -16.23 -27.18 2.40
C ILE A 39 -15.49 -26.10 3.17
N ARG A 40 -14.17 -26.02 2.94
CA ARG A 40 -13.38 -24.85 3.29
C ARG A 40 -13.41 -23.92 2.09
N THR A 41 -14.14 -22.82 2.19
CA THR A 41 -14.01 -21.71 1.24
C THR A 41 -12.62 -21.12 1.46
N TYR A 42 -11.64 -21.53 0.66
CA TYR A 42 -10.34 -20.88 0.67
C TYR A 42 -10.52 -19.49 0.07
N LEU A 43 -10.63 -18.48 0.93
CA LEU A 43 -10.47 -17.09 0.53
C LEU A 43 -8.99 -16.91 0.19
N THR A 44 -8.66 -17.07 -1.09
CA THR A 44 -7.31 -16.74 -1.57
C THR A 44 -7.19 -15.23 -1.57
N PHE A 45 -6.65 -14.67 -0.50
CA PHE A 45 -6.02 -13.36 -0.58
C PHE A 45 -4.75 -13.54 -1.40
N ARG A 46 -4.65 -12.82 -2.51
CA ARG A 46 -3.39 -12.74 -3.26
C ARG A 46 -2.41 -11.94 -2.40
N ILE A 47 -1.62 -12.66 -1.60
CA ILE A 47 -0.51 -12.09 -0.83
C ILE A 47 0.50 -11.58 -1.85
N THR A 48 0.44 -10.28 -2.12
CA THR A 48 1.44 -9.59 -2.92
C THR A 48 2.42 -8.98 -1.94
N THR A 49 3.30 -9.81 -1.36
CA THR A 49 4.47 -9.33 -0.60
C THR A 49 5.47 -8.72 -1.58
N GLN A 50 5.12 -7.57 -2.14
CA GLN A 50 6.10 -6.68 -2.74
C GLN A 50 6.45 -5.67 -1.66
N THR A 51 7.65 -5.77 -1.10
CA THR A 51 8.17 -4.76 -0.18
C THR A 51 8.13 -3.41 -0.89
N GLN A 52 7.32 -2.49 -0.39
CA GLN A 52 7.21 -1.14 -0.94
C GLN A 52 8.21 -0.24 -0.24
N SER A 53 8.75 0.74 -0.94
CA SER A 53 9.64 1.75 -0.35
C SER A 53 9.00 3.13 -0.51
N ALA A 54 8.93 3.89 0.58
CA ALA A 54 8.48 5.28 0.60
C ALA A 54 9.64 6.20 1.00
N ILE A 55 9.69 7.38 0.40
CA ILE A 55 10.66 8.43 0.72
C ILE A 55 9.87 9.67 1.14
N VAL A 56 10.23 10.24 2.28
CA VAL A 56 9.62 11.47 2.83
C VAL A 56 10.72 12.44 3.25
N ASP A 57 10.49 13.73 3.05
CA ASP A 57 11.42 14.76 3.49
C ASP A 57 11.26 15.02 5.00
N VAL A 58 12.33 15.39 5.70
CA VAL A 58 12.27 15.72 7.14
C VAL A 58 11.27 16.86 7.37
N GLY A 59 10.34 16.66 8.30
CA GLY A 59 9.31 17.62 8.68
C GLY A 59 8.04 17.58 7.83
N GLU A 60 8.01 16.80 6.76
CA GLU A 60 6.79 16.54 5.97
C GLU A 60 5.96 15.40 6.57
N ASP A 61 4.70 15.31 6.13
CA ASP A 61 3.78 14.24 6.52
C ASP A 61 3.78 13.13 5.45
N LEU A 62 3.75 11.86 5.88
CA LEU A 62 3.65 10.69 5.02
C LEU A 62 2.38 9.88 5.35
N GLN A 63 1.55 9.67 4.35
CA GLN A 63 0.42 8.76 4.43
C GLN A 63 0.77 7.41 3.80
N ILE A 64 0.57 6.33 4.55
CA ILE A 64 0.77 4.96 4.11
C ILE A 64 -0.59 4.27 4.08
N GLU A 65 -1.04 3.89 2.89
CA GLU A 65 -2.28 3.16 2.67
C GLU A 65 -1.99 1.81 2.03
N VAL A 66 -2.60 0.75 2.55
CA VAL A 66 -2.53 -0.58 1.94
C VAL A 66 -3.85 -0.90 1.24
N GLY A 67 -3.81 -1.03 -0.09
CA GLY A 67 -4.90 -1.54 -0.90
C GLY A 67 -5.27 -2.96 -0.50
N VAL A 68 -6.53 -3.18 -0.10
CA VAL A 68 -7.07 -4.53 0.13
C VAL A 68 -8.22 -4.74 -0.84
N ASP A 69 -8.03 -5.64 -1.81
CA ASP A 69 -9.06 -6.01 -2.77
C ASP A 69 -9.79 -7.28 -2.31
N GLY A 70 -11.13 -7.27 -2.38
CA GLY A 70 -11.97 -8.43 -2.04
C GLY A 70 -12.78 -8.23 -0.76
N VAL A 71 -12.53 -9.07 0.25
CA VAL A 71 -13.21 -8.99 1.55
C VAL A 71 -12.38 -8.11 2.47
N GLU A 72 -13.02 -7.11 3.07
CA GLU A 72 -12.38 -6.18 4.00
C GLU A 72 -12.07 -6.89 5.33
N PRO A 73 -10.81 -6.88 5.80
CA PRO A 73 -10.41 -7.46 7.08
C PRO A 73 -11.19 -6.88 8.27
N THR A 74 -11.45 -7.72 9.28
CA THR A 74 -12.07 -7.31 10.55
C THR A 74 -11.23 -6.35 11.40
N GLY A 75 -9.91 -6.29 11.19
CA GLY A 75 -9.02 -5.40 11.93
C GLY A 75 -7.66 -5.20 11.27
N TYR A 76 -6.96 -4.16 11.72
CA TYR A 76 -5.61 -3.80 11.26
C TYR A 76 -4.71 -3.52 12.46
N GLN A 77 -3.41 -3.79 12.32
CA GLN A 77 -2.39 -3.38 13.27
C GLN A 77 -1.10 -3.01 12.53
N TRP A 78 -0.61 -1.81 12.79
CA TRP A 78 0.69 -1.33 12.34
C TRP A 78 1.77 -1.62 13.37
N TYR A 79 2.95 -1.93 12.86
CA TYR A 79 4.16 -2.15 13.62
C TYR A 79 5.29 -1.30 13.03
N PHE A 80 6.15 -0.78 13.89
CA PHE A 80 7.40 -0.13 13.52
C PHE A 80 8.56 -0.94 14.08
N GLU A 81 9.45 -1.42 13.21
CA GLU A 81 10.61 -2.24 13.59
C GLU A 81 10.21 -3.46 14.48
N GLY A 82 9.05 -4.05 14.17
CA GLY A 82 8.49 -5.20 14.90
C GLY A 82 7.78 -4.87 16.22
N LYS A 83 7.65 -3.59 16.61
CA LYS A 83 6.88 -3.16 17.78
C LYS A 83 5.53 -2.61 17.37
N ALA A 84 4.46 -3.02 18.06
CA ALA A 84 3.12 -2.53 17.77
C ALA A 84 3.03 -1.02 18.02
N ILE A 85 2.44 -0.30 17.07
CA ILE A 85 2.13 1.11 17.21
C ILE A 85 0.81 1.23 17.95
N GLU A 86 0.84 1.73 19.18
CA GLU A 86 -0.35 1.80 20.04
C GLU A 86 -1.32 2.93 19.66
N ILE A 87 -0.79 4.03 19.11
CA ILE A 87 -1.58 5.22 18.76
C ILE A 87 -1.79 5.24 17.25
N ASN A 88 -3.06 5.24 16.81
CA ASN A 88 -3.48 5.25 15.40
C ASN A 88 -2.95 4.06 14.58
N GLY A 89 -2.39 3.03 15.23
CA GLY A 89 -1.88 1.83 14.57
C GLY A 89 -2.97 0.82 14.22
N ASN A 90 -4.23 1.06 14.58
CA ASN A 90 -5.35 0.16 14.32
C ASN A 90 -6.16 0.52 13.05
N GLU A 91 -5.73 1.53 12.31
CA GLU A 91 -6.38 1.99 11.10
C GLU A 91 -5.75 1.37 9.84
N ARG A 92 -6.52 1.24 8.76
CA ARG A 92 -6.01 0.79 7.45
C ARG A 92 -4.97 1.76 6.87
N ILE A 93 -5.10 3.03 7.18
CA ILE A 93 -4.23 4.12 6.72
C ILE A 93 -3.42 4.58 7.93
N TYR A 94 -2.09 4.58 7.80
CA TYR A 94 -1.21 5.13 8.81
C TYR A 94 -0.66 6.49 8.35
N ASN A 95 -0.78 7.49 9.21
CA ASN A 95 -0.26 8.84 8.95
C ASN A 95 0.94 9.09 9.87
N LEU A 96 2.13 9.19 9.29
CA LEU A 96 3.33 9.67 9.95
C LEU A 96 3.39 11.18 9.80
N LEU A 97 3.25 11.91 10.90
CA LEU A 97 3.27 13.38 10.90
C LEU A 97 4.65 13.91 11.28
N ASN A 98 5.09 14.98 10.64
CA ASN A 98 6.36 15.65 10.90
C ASN A 98 7.55 14.65 10.95
N ALA A 99 7.76 13.93 9.85
CA ALA A 99 8.70 12.81 9.78
C ALA A 99 10.12 13.22 10.23
N GLN A 100 10.70 12.45 11.15
CA GLN A 100 12.05 12.64 11.66
C GLN A 100 12.99 11.52 11.19
N PRO A 101 14.32 11.74 11.17
CA PRO A 101 15.27 10.69 10.82
C PRO A 101 15.13 9.40 11.65
N GLU A 102 14.64 9.49 12.88
CA GLU A 102 14.39 8.36 13.78
C GLU A 102 13.16 7.53 13.38
N ASP A 103 12.25 8.09 12.58
CA ASP A 103 11.07 7.40 12.04
C ASP A 103 11.41 6.59 10.77
N ALA A 104 12.66 6.67 10.29
CA ALA A 104 13.10 5.85 9.16
C ALA A 104 13.24 4.38 9.61
N GLY A 105 12.58 3.47 8.88
CA GLY A 105 12.57 2.05 9.25
C GLY A 105 11.53 1.25 8.48
N VAL A 106 11.34 0.01 8.93
CA VAL A 106 10.34 -0.91 8.38
C VAL A 106 9.03 -0.76 9.14
N TYR A 107 8.00 -0.34 8.42
CA TYR A 107 6.62 -0.36 8.88
C TYR A 107 5.93 -1.62 8.34
N THR A 108 5.31 -2.37 9.23
CA THR A 108 4.56 -3.59 8.87
C THR A 108 3.10 -3.39 9.20
N MET A 109 2.22 -3.62 8.24
CA MET A 109 0.78 -3.70 8.47
C MET A 109 0.35 -5.15 8.43
N GLU A 110 -0.30 -5.59 9.50
CA GLU A 110 -0.98 -6.88 9.58
C GLU A 110 -2.49 -6.65 9.63
N ALA A 111 -3.21 -7.34 8.75
CA ALA A 111 -4.67 -7.32 8.73
C ALA A 111 -5.22 -8.66 9.22
N TYR A 112 -6.30 -8.61 9.98
CA TYR A 112 -6.86 -9.74 10.72
C TYR A 112 -8.27 -10.06 10.27
N GLU A 113 -8.57 -11.35 10.18
CA GLU A 113 -9.92 -11.89 10.06
C GLU A 113 -10.18 -12.75 11.31
N GLY A 114 -10.83 -12.16 12.32
CA GLY A 114 -10.90 -12.76 13.66
C GLY A 114 -9.51 -12.81 14.31
N ASP A 115 -9.03 -14.02 14.63
CA ASP A 115 -7.70 -14.24 15.24
C ASP A 115 -6.60 -14.59 14.22
N GLU A 116 -6.94 -14.68 12.92
CA GLU A 116 -6.00 -15.07 11.86
C GLU A 116 -5.46 -13.85 11.11
N VAL A 117 -4.13 -13.78 10.93
CA VAL A 117 -3.49 -12.77 10.07
C VAL A 117 -3.64 -13.19 8.62
N VAL A 118 -4.43 -12.43 7.86
CA VAL A 118 -4.76 -12.73 6.46
C VAL A 118 -3.87 -11.97 5.46
N LEU A 119 -3.32 -10.83 5.88
CA LEU A 119 -2.45 -10.01 5.04
C LEU A 119 -1.32 -9.42 5.88
N LYS A 120 -0.12 -9.45 5.31
CA LYS A 120 1.06 -8.79 5.85
C LYS A 120 1.77 -8.00 4.77
N VAL A 121 1.95 -6.71 5.00
CA VAL A 121 2.63 -5.80 4.07
C VAL A 121 3.73 -5.08 4.80
N GLU A 122 4.91 -5.04 4.20
CA GLU A 122 6.09 -4.33 4.72
C GLU A 122 6.42 -3.14 3.81
N VAL A 123 6.57 -1.98 4.43
CA VAL A 123 6.91 -0.71 3.79
C VAL A 123 8.19 -0.18 4.43
N ASN A 124 9.25 -0.04 3.64
CA ASN A 124 10.48 0.59 4.09
C ASN A 124 10.39 2.11 3.89
N VAL A 125 10.36 2.86 4.98
CA VAL A 125 10.29 4.32 4.97
C VAL A 125 11.69 4.89 5.14
N ARG A 126 12.07 5.79 4.22
CA ARG A 126 13.32 6.54 4.27
C ARG A 126 13.01 8.00 4.45
N VAL A 127 13.51 8.58 5.53
CA VAL A 127 13.41 10.02 5.78
C VAL A 127 14.69 10.68 5.26
N ILE A 128 14.55 11.61 4.31
CA ILE A 128 15.68 12.35 3.74
C ILE A 128 15.62 13.80 4.20
N ASN A 129 16.76 14.36 4.58
CA ASN A 129 16.84 15.80 4.76
C ASN A 129 16.93 16.42 3.36
N PRO A 130 15.98 17.25 2.91
CA PRO A 130 16.11 17.91 1.63
C PRO A 130 17.42 18.68 1.65
N VAL A 131 18.29 18.38 0.69
CA VAL A 131 19.48 19.20 0.48
C VAL A 131 18.96 20.56 0.06
N VAL A 132 18.86 21.47 1.02
CA VAL A 132 18.77 22.89 0.73
C VAL A 132 20.12 23.20 0.10
N ILE A 133 20.20 23.16 -1.23
CA ILE A 133 21.33 23.76 -1.92
C ILE A 133 21.14 25.23 -1.61
N PRO A 134 21.96 25.87 -0.74
CA PRO A 134 21.90 27.31 -0.66
C PRO A 134 22.14 27.79 -2.09
N ALA A 135 21.24 28.63 -2.61
CA ALA A 135 21.53 29.36 -3.83
C ALA A 135 22.94 29.94 -3.64
N SER A 136 23.86 29.56 -4.53
CA SER A 136 25.22 30.10 -4.54
C SER A 136 25.11 31.60 -4.30
N GLY A 137 25.88 32.10 -3.34
CA GLY A 137 26.09 33.53 -3.14
C GLY A 137 26.74 34.14 -4.37
N ASP A 138 25.96 34.28 -5.43
CA ASP A 138 26.35 34.93 -6.64
C ASP A 138 25.98 36.40 -6.49
N ASN A 139 26.99 37.19 -6.18
CA ASN A 139 26.98 38.65 -6.39
C ASN A 139 26.95 38.99 -7.90
N SER A 140 26.74 37.98 -8.75
CA SER A 140 26.51 38.09 -10.18
C SER A 140 25.26 38.93 -10.39
N LEU A 141 25.49 40.21 -10.70
CA LEU A 141 24.42 41.13 -11.08
C LEU A 141 23.53 40.46 -12.15
N PRO A 142 22.21 40.70 -12.14
CA PRO A 142 21.33 40.18 -13.17
C PRO A 142 21.90 40.53 -14.54
N VAL A 143 21.79 39.61 -15.49
CA VAL A 143 22.34 39.76 -16.86
C VAL A 143 21.92 41.11 -17.49
N GLU A 144 20.72 41.59 -17.20
CA GLU A 144 20.22 42.92 -17.62
C GLU A 144 21.00 44.11 -17.03
N VAL A 145 21.41 44.02 -15.76
CA VAL A 145 22.21 45.06 -15.08
C VAL A 145 23.64 45.08 -15.62
N VAL A 146 24.20 43.91 -15.93
CA VAL A 146 25.53 43.79 -16.56
C VAL A 146 25.52 44.38 -17.97
N PHE A 147 24.53 44.01 -18.80
CA PHE A 147 24.38 44.57 -20.13
C PHE A 147 24.08 46.09 -20.09
N GLY A 148 23.27 46.55 -19.14
CA GLY A 148 22.99 47.98 -18.94
C GLY A 148 24.23 48.78 -18.54
N ALA A 149 25.03 48.28 -17.59
CA ALA A 149 26.27 48.94 -17.16
C ALA A 149 27.33 48.96 -18.27
N ALA A 150 27.45 47.87 -19.04
CA ALA A 150 28.35 47.81 -20.20
C ALA A 150 27.97 48.84 -21.28
N LEU A 151 26.68 48.96 -21.60
CA LEU A 151 26.18 49.95 -22.56
C LEU A 151 26.43 51.39 -22.07
N ALA A 152 26.22 51.67 -20.78
CA ALA A 152 26.49 52.98 -20.20
C ALA A 152 27.97 53.36 -20.25
N ALA A 153 28.87 52.40 -19.97
CA ALA A 153 30.32 52.61 -20.05
C ALA A 153 30.78 52.87 -21.50
N ILE A 154 30.25 52.14 -22.48
CA ILE A 154 30.51 52.36 -23.91
C ILE A 154 30.03 53.76 -24.32
N GLY A 155 28.83 54.17 -23.87
CA GLY A 155 28.29 55.51 -24.14
C GLY A 155 29.14 56.63 -23.55
N LEU A 156 29.61 56.50 -22.30
CA LEU A 156 30.53 57.47 -21.68
C LEU A 156 31.87 57.53 -22.41
N MET A 157 32.43 56.38 -22.80
CA MET A 157 33.69 56.32 -23.53
C MET A 157 33.55 56.98 -24.91
N ALA A 158 32.46 56.73 -25.63
CA ALA A 158 32.14 57.41 -26.89
C ALA A 158 32.02 58.93 -26.70
N CYS A 159 31.31 59.38 -25.66
CA CYS A 159 31.20 60.80 -25.30
C CYS A 159 32.57 61.44 -25.01
N LEU A 160 33.46 60.75 -24.31
CA LEU A 160 34.81 61.25 -24.02
C LEU A 160 35.68 61.34 -25.27
N ILE A 161 35.56 60.37 -26.19
CA ILE A 161 36.27 60.38 -27.47
C ILE A 161 35.78 61.55 -28.33
N VAL A 162 34.46 61.75 -28.42
CA VAL A 162 33.87 62.89 -29.14
C VAL A 162 34.31 64.22 -28.53
N LYS A 163 34.27 64.37 -27.20
CA LYS A 163 34.75 65.58 -26.51
C LYS A 163 36.23 65.84 -26.74
N ARG A 164 37.08 64.80 -26.75
CA ARG A 164 38.52 64.94 -27.03
C ARG A 164 38.79 65.35 -28.48
N LYS A 165 38.05 64.78 -29.43
CA LYS A 165 38.17 65.13 -30.85
C LYS A 165 37.72 66.57 -31.13
N ALA A 166 36.59 66.99 -30.58
CA ALA A 166 36.09 68.37 -30.71
C ALA A 166 37.03 69.43 -30.11
N ARG A 167 37.87 69.06 -29.12
CA ARG A 167 38.85 69.96 -28.51
C ARG A 167 40.20 70.01 -29.27
N ALA A 168 40.42 69.09 -30.21
CA ALA A 168 41.63 69.04 -31.04
C ALA A 168 41.44 69.73 -32.41
N GLU A 169 40.19 69.99 -32.80
CA GLU A 169 39.83 70.67 -34.06
C GLU A 169 39.47 72.16 -33.87
N ALA A 170 39.61 72.70 -32.65
CA ALA A 170 39.43 74.11 -32.27
C ALA A 170 40.77 74.73 -31.86
#